data_AF-A0A1F6G4Z7-F1
#
_entry.id   AF-A0A1F6G4Z7-F1
#
_cell.length_a   1.000
_cell.length_b   1.000
_cell.length_c   1.000
_cell.angle_alpha   90.00
_cell.angle_beta   90.00
_cell.angle_gamma   90.00
#
_symmetry.space_group_name_H-M   'P 1'
#
loop_
_entity.id
_entity.type
_entity.pdbx_description
1 polymer ?
#
loop_
_entity_poly.entity_id
_entity_poly.type
_entity_poly.pdbx_seq_one_letter_code
_entity_poly.pdbx_strand_id
1 'polypeptide(L)'
;MMYLVGETRPNQSSVLDRASEFSGLIGIIGYEDTEQRIGYPGSDVWMPELLKRSIPRERIVPIMGSLIQMGDKEIIHTLSEMRAMVRHTKELGIRNIIMVAPRFHILRAFMSGAFALSESFPELRLFPVLGTPLDWNDKSSHSQGLLTGIRADFLVEEMTRIYDYHEQGNLLDPEDVLAYMDRRDTI
;
A
#
# COMPACT_ATOMS: atom_id res chain seq x y z
N MET A 1 6.13 12.33 1.87
CA MET A 1 6.36 11.08 2.61
C MET A 1 6.33 9.93 1.61
N MET A 2 7.15 8.91 1.78
CA MET A 2 7.00 7.64 1.06
C MET A 2 6.21 6.67 1.93
N TYR A 3 5.15 6.07 1.42
CA TYR A 3 4.37 5.06 2.11
C TYR A 3 4.59 3.71 1.45
N LEU A 4 4.94 2.70 2.24
CA LEU A 4 5.14 1.33 1.79
C LEU A 4 3.83 0.55 2.00
N VAL A 5 3.16 0.17 0.91
CA VAL A 5 1.93 -0.62 0.98
C VAL A 5 2.22 -1.98 1.61
N GLY A 6 1.38 -2.41 2.54
CA GLY A 6 1.49 -3.67 3.26
C GLY A 6 1.57 -4.87 2.32
N GLU A 7 2.55 -5.74 2.56
CA GLU A 7 2.81 -6.93 1.74
C GLU A 7 3.07 -8.16 2.60
N THR A 8 2.76 -9.33 2.06
CA THR A 8 3.12 -10.63 2.64
C THR A 8 4.65 -10.81 2.66
N ARG A 9 5.18 -11.69 3.52
CA ARG A 9 6.65 -11.92 3.61
C ARG A 9 7.33 -12.19 2.27
N PRO A 10 6.77 -13.00 1.35
CA PRO A 10 7.42 -13.26 0.07
C PRO A 10 7.50 -12.03 -0.84
N ASN A 11 6.72 -10.97 -0.60
CA ASN A 11 6.68 -9.78 -1.45
C ASN A 11 7.25 -8.52 -0.79
N GLN A 12 7.46 -8.52 0.52
CA GLN A 12 7.87 -7.32 1.27
C GLN A 12 9.18 -6.70 0.78
N SER A 13 10.16 -7.49 0.33
CA SER A 13 11.43 -6.95 -0.15
C SER A 13 11.25 -5.96 -1.29
N SER A 14 10.21 -6.13 -2.12
CA SER A 14 9.89 -5.19 -3.21
C SER A 14 9.74 -3.75 -2.72
N VAL A 15 8.97 -3.55 -1.64
CA VAL A 15 8.73 -2.20 -1.10
C VAL A 15 9.84 -1.74 -0.15
N LEU A 16 10.39 -2.67 0.65
CA LEU A 16 11.44 -2.36 1.62
C LEU A 16 12.75 -1.96 0.94
N ASP A 17 13.16 -2.65 -0.13
CA ASP A 17 14.39 -2.33 -0.85
C ASP A 17 14.26 -0.97 -1.55
N ARG A 18 13.09 -0.67 -2.14
CA ARG A 18 12.83 0.65 -2.74
C ARG A 18 12.95 1.78 -1.74
N ALA A 19 12.55 1.55 -0.48
CA ALA A 19 12.60 2.57 0.57
C ALA A 19 14.03 3.08 0.83
N SER A 20 15.06 2.26 0.56
CA SER A 20 16.47 2.64 0.75
C SER A 20 16.95 3.74 -0.21
N GLU A 21 16.28 3.91 -1.34
CA GLU A 21 16.60 4.95 -2.34
C GLU A 21 16.00 6.32 -1.99
N PHE A 22 15.13 6.38 -0.97
CA PHE A 22 14.44 7.59 -0.57
C PHE A 22 15.11 8.21 0.67
N SER A 23 15.14 9.55 0.75
CA SER A 23 15.76 10.31 1.86
C SER A 23 14.78 10.95 2.84
N GLY A 24 13.47 10.95 2.53
CA GLY A 24 12.43 11.54 3.40
C GLY A 24 11.82 10.57 4.41
N LEU A 25 10.68 10.96 5.00
CA LEU A 25 9.90 10.12 5.91
C LEU A 25 9.29 8.91 5.20
N ILE A 26 9.38 7.75 5.85
CA ILE A 26 8.88 6.46 5.36
C ILE A 26 7.75 6.00 6.29
N GLY A 27 6.53 5.99 5.78
CA GLY A 27 5.36 5.43 6.43
C GLY A 27 5.26 3.93 6.18
N ILE A 28 4.94 3.17 7.23
CA ILE A 28 4.65 1.73 7.18
C ILE A 28 3.36 1.42 7.93
N ILE A 29 2.78 0.26 7.70
CA ILE A 29 1.72 -0.26 8.56
C ILE A 29 2.21 -0.39 10.01
N GLY A 30 1.46 0.16 10.96
CA GLY A 30 1.92 0.35 12.34
C GLY A 30 1.67 -0.82 13.31
N TYR A 31 0.91 -1.82 12.89
CA TYR A 31 0.51 -2.92 13.78
C TYR A 31 1.62 -3.95 13.99
N GLU A 32 1.80 -4.40 15.23
CA GLU A 32 2.77 -5.44 15.62
C GLU A 32 2.18 -6.86 15.45
N ASP A 33 3.02 -7.82 15.07
CA ASP A 33 2.75 -9.27 14.98
C ASP A 33 1.39 -9.61 14.37
N THR A 34 1.19 -9.14 13.15
CA THR A 34 -0.12 -9.22 12.49
C THR A 34 -0.22 -10.31 11.44
N GLU A 35 0.78 -11.18 11.30
CA GLU A 35 0.79 -12.13 10.19
C GLU A 35 -0.36 -13.12 10.29
N GLN A 36 -0.68 -13.59 11.50
CA GLN A 36 -1.81 -14.51 11.68
C GLN A 36 -3.18 -13.83 11.61
N ARG A 37 -3.23 -12.53 11.95
CA ARG A 37 -4.49 -11.76 12.04
C ARG A 37 -4.84 -11.09 10.71
N ILE A 38 -3.86 -10.42 10.12
CA ILE A 38 -3.94 -9.48 9.01
C ILE A 38 -3.12 -9.97 7.80
N GLY A 39 -2.32 -11.04 7.92
CA GLY A 39 -1.55 -11.62 6.82
C GLY A 39 -0.36 -10.78 6.34
N TYR A 40 -0.01 -9.72 7.07
CA TYR A 40 1.21 -8.95 6.89
C TYR A 40 2.12 -9.11 8.10
N PRO A 41 3.45 -9.04 7.93
CA PRO A 41 4.37 -9.31 9.03
C PRO A 41 4.27 -8.32 10.19
N GLY A 42 3.81 -7.09 9.93
CA GLY A 42 3.68 -6.04 10.94
C GLY A 42 4.92 -5.15 11.08
N SER A 43 4.78 -4.11 11.90
CA SER A 43 5.78 -3.07 12.14
C SER A 43 6.99 -3.59 12.90
N ASP A 44 6.81 -4.56 13.79
CA ASP A 44 7.86 -5.25 14.54
C ASP A 44 8.80 -6.06 13.65
N VAL A 45 8.32 -6.54 12.49
CA VAL A 45 9.14 -7.20 11.47
C VAL A 45 9.75 -6.17 10.51
N TRP A 46 8.96 -5.23 10.01
CA TRP A 46 9.43 -4.29 8.98
C TRP A 46 10.41 -3.26 9.52
N MET A 47 10.28 -2.85 10.79
CA MET A 47 11.19 -1.88 11.39
C MET A 47 12.64 -2.39 11.41
N PRO A 48 12.98 -3.57 11.97
CA PRO A 48 14.33 -4.13 11.87
C PRO A 48 14.82 -4.29 10.42
N GLU A 49 13.95 -4.68 9.49
CA GLU A 49 14.32 -4.85 8.09
C GLU A 49 14.67 -3.52 7.39
N LEU A 50 13.98 -2.43 7.71
CA LEU A 50 14.31 -1.10 7.23
C LEU A 50 15.61 -0.58 7.86
N LEU A 51 15.83 -0.83 9.16
CA LEU A 51 17.07 -0.47 9.83
C LEU A 51 18.29 -1.18 9.21
N LYS A 52 18.16 -2.46 8.84
CA LYS A 52 19.21 -3.22 8.11
C LYS A 52 19.55 -2.60 6.75
N ARG A 53 18.60 -1.88 6.14
CA ARG A 53 18.77 -1.13 4.88
C ARG A 53 19.30 0.29 5.09
N SER A 54 19.87 0.56 6.28
CA SER A 54 20.43 1.86 6.66
C SER A 54 19.39 3.00 6.65
N ILE A 55 18.11 2.69 6.83
CA ILE A 55 17.07 3.69 7.00
C ILE A 55 17.02 4.06 8.49
N PRO A 56 17.29 5.32 8.87
CA PRO A 56 17.27 5.75 10.27
C PRO A 56 15.89 5.60 10.92
N ARG A 57 15.84 5.22 12.20
CA ARG A 57 14.60 4.96 12.95
C ARG A 57 13.66 6.16 12.98
N GLU A 58 14.22 7.36 13.11
CA GLU A 58 13.53 8.65 13.14
C GLU A 58 12.84 9.00 11.82
N ARG A 59 13.21 8.32 10.73
CA ARG A 59 12.55 8.46 9.43
C ARG A 59 11.39 7.49 9.24
N ILE A 60 11.26 6.47 10.09
CA ILE A 60 10.23 5.44 9.98
C ILE A 60 9.04 5.80 10.86
N VAL A 61 7.88 5.98 10.22
CA VAL A 61 6.62 6.40 10.85
C VAL A 61 5.62 5.25 10.78
N PRO A 62 5.33 4.58 11.90
CA PRO A 62 4.24 3.60 11.97
C PRO A 62 2.89 4.31 11.81
N ILE A 63 2.07 3.86 10.86
CA ILE A 63 0.74 4.40 10.60
C ILE A 63 -0.31 3.35 10.99
N MET A 64 -1.14 3.69 11.96
CA MET A 64 -2.23 2.82 12.40
C MET A 64 -3.40 2.91 11.42
N GLY A 65 -3.60 1.81 10.68
CA GLY A 65 -4.79 1.56 9.87
C GLY A 65 -6.09 1.51 10.68
N SER A 66 -7.23 1.33 10.04
CA SER A 66 -8.46 0.92 10.73
C SER A 66 -8.67 -0.58 10.52
N LEU A 67 -8.76 -1.35 11.60
CA LEU A 67 -9.11 -2.77 11.51
C LEU A 67 -10.57 -2.91 11.09
N ILE A 68 -10.83 -3.83 10.17
CA ILE A 68 -12.16 -4.12 9.65
C ILE A 68 -12.49 -5.57 10.00
N GLN A 69 -13.68 -5.78 10.55
CA GLN A 69 -14.17 -7.12 10.86
C GLN A 69 -14.66 -7.81 9.59
N MET A 70 -14.10 -8.99 9.31
CA MET A 70 -14.53 -9.88 8.24
C MET A 70 -14.77 -11.27 8.83
N GLY A 71 -16.01 -11.51 9.25
CA GLY A 71 -16.37 -12.68 10.07
C GLY A 71 -15.70 -12.59 11.44
N ASP A 72 -15.01 -13.64 11.86
CA ASP A 72 -14.29 -13.71 13.14
C ASP A 72 -12.86 -13.14 13.09
N LYS A 73 -12.49 -12.48 11.99
CA LYS A 73 -11.13 -11.95 11.76
C LYS A 73 -11.14 -10.43 11.60
N GLU A 74 -10.14 -9.79 12.20
CA GLU A 74 -9.80 -8.41 11.92
C GLU A 74 -8.77 -8.34 10.80
N ILE A 75 -9.11 -7.63 9.73
CA ILE A 75 -8.25 -7.46 8.56
C ILE A 75 -7.95 -5.99 8.30
N ILE A 76 -6.88 -5.76 7.55
CA ILE A 76 -6.53 -4.48 6.93
C ILE A 76 -6.40 -4.74 5.45
N HIS A 77 -7.36 -4.23 4.69
CA HIS A 77 -7.28 -4.25 3.24
C HIS A 77 -6.68 -2.93 2.72
N THR A 78 -6.24 -2.94 1.47
CA THR A 78 -5.53 -1.81 0.83
C THR A 78 -6.28 -0.47 0.99
N LEU A 79 -7.59 -0.40 0.76
CA LEU A 79 -8.34 0.85 0.95
C LEU A 79 -8.32 1.38 2.41
N SER A 80 -8.43 0.51 3.42
CA SER A 80 -8.35 0.92 4.83
C SER A 80 -6.97 1.47 5.20
N GLU A 81 -5.93 0.89 4.60
CA GLU A 81 -4.55 1.34 4.70
C GLU A 81 -4.36 2.71 4.04
N MET A 82 -4.88 2.88 2.81
CA MET A 82 -4.78 4.14 2.07
C MET A 82 -5.48 5.28 2.80
N ARG A 83 -6.67 5.05 3.37
CA ARG A 83 -7.38 6.04 4.18
C ARG A 83 -6.57 6.48 5.40
N ALA A 84 -5.92 5.54 6.09
CA ALA A 84 -5.09 5.86 7.25
C ALA A 84 -3.83 6.64 6.85
N MET A 85 -3.15 6.21 5.79
CA MET A 85 -2.00 6.92 5.22
C MET A 85 -2.35 8.36 4.83
N VAL A 86 -3.49 8.55 4.17
CA VAL A 86 -3.97 9.87 3.73
C VAL A 86 -4.27 10.78 4.94
N ARG A 87 -5.01 10.29 5.94
CA ARG A 87 -5.27 11.04 7.19
C ARG A 87 -3.98 11.44 7.89
N HIS A 88 -3.07 10.49 8.07
CA HIS A 88 -1.82 10.74 8.78
C HIS A 88 -0.91 11.73 8.04
N THR A 89 -0.86 11.63 6.72
CA THR A 89 -0.10 12.59 5.89
C THR A 89 -0.65 14.01 6.06
N LYS A 90 -1.99 14.16 6.09
CA LYS A 90 -2.64 15.45 6.33
C LYS A 90 -2.27 16.03 7.69
N GLU A 91 -2.32 15.22 8.75
CA GLU A 91 -1.96 15.62 10.11
C GLU A 91 -0.52 16.14 10.21
N LEU A 92 0.39 15.55 9.43
CA LEU A 92 1.79 15.99 9.31
C LEU A 92 1.98 17.23 8.43
N GLY A 93 0.92 17.76 7.81
CA GLY A 93 1.00 18.90 6.89
C GLY A 93 1.73 18.58 5.58
N ILE A 94 1.93 17.30 5.26
CA ILE A 94 2.63 16.86 4.04
C ILE A 94 1.63 16.86 2.89
N ARG A 95 2.00 17.44 1.74
CA ARG A 95 1.12 17.48 0.56
C ARG A 95 1.35 16.36 -0.44
N ASN A 96 2.59 15.88 -0.51
CA ASN A 96 3.02 14.91 -1.51
C ASN A 96 3.33 13.55 -0.87
N ILE A 97 2.68 12.53 -1.40
CA ILE A 97 2.75 11.14 -0.97
C ILE A 97 3.31 10.33 -2.13
N ILE A 98 4.39 9.60 -1.87
CA ILE A 98 4.93 8.60 -2.78
C ILE A 98 4.42 7.25 -2.27
N MET A 99 3.62 6.53 -3.04
CA MET A 99 3.12 5.22 -2.67
C MET A 99 3.92 4.13 -3.37
N VAL A 100 4.47 3.20 -2.60
CA VAL A 100 5.28 2.10 -3.14
C VAL A 100 4.56 0.78 -2.96
N ALA A 101 4.39 0.04 -4.05
CA ALA A 101 3.82 -1.31 -4.04
C ALA A 101 4.54 -2.22 -5.08
N PRO A 102 4.47 -3.55 -4.94
CA PRO A 102 4.91 -4.47 -5.97
C PRO A 102 4.17 -4.27 -7.30
N ARG A 103 4.79 -4.71 -8.40
CA ARG A 103 4.28 -4.51 -9.76
C ARG A 103 2.86 -5.04 -9.98
N PHE A 104 2.49 -6.17 -9.37
CA PHE A 104 1.15 -6.74 -9.50
C PHE A 104 0.08 -5.94 -8.73
N HIS A 105 0.45 -5.28 -7.63
CA HIS A 105 -0.49 -4.62 -6.71
C HIS A 105 -0.62 -3.10 -6.96
N ILE A 106 0.35 -2.50 -7.66
CA ILE A 106 0.45 -1.04 -7.78
C ILE A 106 -0.81 -0.36 -8.31
N LEU A 107 -1.50 -0.98 -9.28
CA LEU A 107 -2.68 -0.38 -9.89
C LEU A 107 -3.83 -0.29 -8.89
N ARG A 108 -4.20 -1.42 -8.26
CA ARG A 108 -5.27 -1.46 -7.25
C ARG A 108 -4.95 -0.58 -6.05
N ALA A 109 -3.68 -0.58 -5.60
CA ALA A 109 -3.24 0.30 -4.51
C ALA A 109 -3.38 1.78 -4.88
N PHE A 110 -2.99 2.17 -6.11
CA PHE A 110 -3.09 3.55 -6.56
C PHE A 110 -4.54 4.00 -6.70
N MET A 111 -5.41 3.18 -7.30
CA MET A 111 -6.84 3.48 -7.40
C MET A 111 -7.49 3.60 -6.01
N SER A 112 -7.15 2.72 -5.07
CA SER A 112 -7.61 2.81 -3.68
C SER A 112 -7.15 4.10 -3.01
N GLY A 113 -5.92 4.53 -3.29
CA GLY A 113 -5.35 5.78 -2.77
C GLY A 113 -6.02 7.01 -3.37
N ALA A 114 -6.26 7.03 -4.68
CA ALA A 114 -6.99 8.10 -5.36
C ALA A 114 -8.43 8.22 -4.84
N PHE A 115 -9.10 7.08 -4.63
CA PHE A 115 -10.41 7.04 -3.99
C PHE A 115 -10.36 7.64 -2.57
N ALA A 116 -9.46 7.16 -1.70
CA ALA A 116 -9.30 7.68 -0.34
C ALA A 116 -9.00 9.19 -0.29
N LEU A 117 -8.23 9.71 -1.27
CA LEU A 117 -7.99 11.14 -1.41
C LEU A 117 -9.27 11.90 -1.76
N SER A 118 -10.04 11.42 -2.74
CA SER A 118 -11.28 12.07 -3.18
C SER A 118 -12.32 12.16 -2.07
N GLU A 119 -12.36 11.19 -1.15
CA GLU A 119 -13.31 11.17 -0.03
C GLU A 119 -13.01 12.22 1.05
N SER A 120 -11.74 12.60 1.26
CA SER A 120 -11.36 13.33 2.48
C SER A 120 -10.40 14.50 2.26
N PHE A 121 -9.42 14.38 1.36
CA PHE A 121 -8.37 15.38 1.19
C PHE A 121 -7.92 15.49 -0.28
N PRO A 122 -8.80 15.98 -1.19
CA PRO A 122 -8.55 16.03 -2.62
C PRO A 122 -7.38 16.96 -3.02
N GLU A 123 -6.88 17.77 -2.08
CA GLU A 123 -5.73 18.65 -2.26
C GLU A 123 -4.36 17.96 -2.09
N LEU A 124 -4.32 16.76 -1.49
CA LEU A 124 -3.07 15.98 -1.39
C LEU A 124 -2.79 15.27 -2.72
N ARG A 125 -1.52 14.94 -2.95
CA ARG A 125 -1.03 14.35 -4.20
C ARG A 125 -0.37 13.01 -3.94
N LEU A 126 -0.87 11.98 -4.60
CA LEU A 126 -0.36 10.61 -4.58
C LEU A 126 0.39 10.29 -5.87
N PHE A 127 1.66 9.90 -5.74
CA PHE A 127 2.54 9.49 -6.81
C PHE A 127 2.86 7.99 -6.66
N PRO A 128 2.39 7.12 -7.56
CA PRO A 128 2.70 5.71 -7.50
C PRO A 128 4.14 5.46 -7.96
N VAL A 129 4.88 4.64 -7.21
CA VAL A 129 6.24 4.19 -7.54
C VAL A 129 6.29 2.69 -7.40
N LEU A 130 6.86 2.01 -8.39
CA LEU A 130 7.04 0.56 -8.34
C LEU A 130 8.08 0.19 -7.28
N GLY A 131 7.81 -0.84 -6.49
CA GLY A 131 8.83 -1.53 -5.71
C GLY A 131 9.95 -2.12 -6.59
N THR A 132 11.00 -2.63 -5.96
CA THR A 132 12.04 -3.37 -6.67
C THR A 132 11.43 -4.61 -7.33
N PRO A 133 11.91 -5.00 -8.53
CA PRO A 133 11.37 -6.15 -9.24
C PRO A 133 11.62 -7.45 -8.46
N LEU A 134 10.59 -8.29 -8.41
CA LEU A 134 10.68 -9.68 -7.97
C LEU A 134 10.41 -10.59 -9.17
N ASP A 135 10.90 -11.83 -9.13
CA ASP A 135 10.65 -12.80 -10.21
C ASP A 135 9.15 -13.14 -10.28
N TRP A 136 8.61 -13.09 -11.50
CA TRP A 136 7.22 -13.39 -11.80
C TRP A 136 6.88 -14.88 -11.66
N ASN A 137 7.86 -15.77 -11.84
CA ASN A 137 7.67 -17.22 -11.83
C ASN A 137 7.93 -17.87 -10.46
N ASP A 138 8.40 -17.08 -9.49
CA ASP A 138 8.61 -17.53 -8.13
C ASP A 138 7.28 -17.79 -7.42
N LYS A 139 7.24 -18.87 -6.64
CA LYS A 139 6.12 -19.16 -5.74
C LYS A 139 6.04 -18.09 -4.66
N SER A 140 4.83 -17.59 -4.45
CA SER A 140 4.57 -16.52 -3.50
C SER A 140 3.16 -16.69 -2.90
N SER A 141 2.82 -15.79 -1.99
CA SER A 141 1.46 -15.60 -1.50
C SER A 141 1.07 -14.13 -1.54
N HIS A 142 -0.19 -13.81 -1.77
CA HIS A 142 -0.74 -12.45 -1.72
C HIS A 142 -2.09 -12.45 -1.02
N SER A 143 -2.69 -11.29 -0.83
CA SER A 143 -4.01 -11.15 -0.18
C SER A 143 -4.02 -11.78 1.21
N GLN A 144 -3.03 -11.40 2.03
CA GLN A 144 -2.93 -11.89 3.41
C GLN A 144 -2.74 -13.42 3.50
N GLY A 145 -2.17 -14.03 2.46
CA GLY A 145 -1.91 -15.47 2.40
C GLY A 145 -3.04 -16.30 1.78
N LEU A 146 -4.17 -15.68 1.41
CA LEU A 146 -5.31 -16.38 0.79
C LEU A 146 -5.02 -16.82 -0.65
N LEU A 147 -4.28 -15.99 -1.39
CA LEU A 147 -3.88 -16.31 -2.75
C LEU A 147 -2.47 -16.89 -2.71
N THR A 148 -2.30 -18.09 -3.25
CA THR A 148 -1.00 -18.75 -3.39
C THR A 148 -0.83 -19.20 -4.84
N GLY A 149 0.39 -19.12 -5.36
CA GLY A 149 0.66 -19.35 -6.77
C GLY A 149 2.02 -18.77 -7.17
N ILE A 150 2.22 -18.55 -8.46
CA ILE A 150 3.33 -17.71 -8.93
C ILE A 150 2.89 -16.26 -8.95
N ARG A 151 3.83 -15.30 -8.85
CA ARG A 151 3.48 -13.87 -8.82
C ARG A 151 2.72 -13.41 -10.07
N ALA A 152 2.95 -14.05 -11.21
CA ALA A 152 2.20 -13.77 -12.44
C ALA A 152 0.69 -14.01 -12.29
N ASP A 153 0.29 -15.04 -11.53
CA ASP A 153 -1.12 -15.38 -11.29
C ASP A 153 -1.84 -14.25 -10.53
N PHE A 154 -1.08 -13.50 -9.70
CA PHE A 154 -1.65 -12.42 -8.89
C PHE A 154 -2.12 -11.26 -9.76
N LEU A 155 -1.54 -11.05 -10.94
CA LEU A 155 -1.98 -9.98 -11.84
C LEU A 155 -3.44 -10.19 -12.28
N VAL A 156 -3.82 -11.43 -12.57
CA VAL A 156 -5.19 -11.76 -13.00
C VAL A 156 -6.18 -11.47 -11.87
N GLU A 157 -5.88 -11.93 -10.66
CA GLU A 157 -6.71 -11.69 -9.48
C GLU A 157 -6.82 -10.20 -9.13
N GLU A 158 -5.72 -9.45 -9.26
CA GLU A 158 -5.73 -8.01 -9.01
C GLU A 158 -6.61 -7.26 -10.01
N MET A 159 -6.66 -7.71 -11.27
CA MET A 159 -7.59 -7.16 -12.26
C MET A 159 -9.04 -7.47 -11.91
N THR A 160 -9.37 -8.72 -11.55
CA THR A 160 -10.72 -9.10 -11.10
C THR A 160 -11.19 -8.22 -9.94
N ARG A 161 -10.34 -8.02 -8.92
CA ARG A 161 -10.66 -7.18 -7.76
C ARG A 161 -10.87 -5.73 -8.09
N ILE A 162 -10.15 -5.18 -9.08
CA ILE A 162 -10.38 -3.81 -9.52
C ILE A 162 -11.82 -3.67 -10.02
N TYR A 163 -12.30 -4.62 -10.83
CA TYR A 163 -13.69 -4.63 -11.31
C TYR A 163 -14.67 -4.82 -10.15
N ASP A 164 -14.48 -5.84 -9.31
CA ASP A 164 -15.40 -6.15 -8.21
C ASP A 164 -15.53 -4.98 -7.22
N TYR A 165 -14.42 -4.35 -6.84
CA TYR A 165 -14.43 -3.24 -5.89
C TYR A 165 -14.95 -1.95 -6.51
N HIS A 166 -14.78 -1.76 -7.82
CA HIS A 166 -15.43 -0.68 -8.54
C HIS A 166 -16.95 -0.86 -8.53
N GLU A 167 -17.47 -2.06 -8.86
CA GLU A 167 -18.92 -2.35 -8.80
C GLU A 167 -19.51 -2.17 -7.40
N GLN A 168 -18.72 -2.41 -6.35
CA GLN A 168 -19.12 -2.19 -4.95
C GLN A 168 -19.06 -0.71 -4.51
N GLY A 169 -18.58 0.21 -5.36
CA GLY A 169 -18.39 1.63 -5.01
C GLY A 169 -17.21 1.89 -4.08
N ASN A 170 -16.25 0.96 -3.99
CA ASN A 170 -15.04 1.05 -3.16
C ASN A 170 -13.78 1.43 -3.95
N LEU A 171 -13.92 1.68 -5.26
CA LEU A 171 -12.88 2.21 -6.13
C LEU A 171 -13.50 3.23 -7.10
N LEU A 172 -12.70 4.21 -7.52
CA LEU A 172 -13.06 5.14 -8.57
C LEU A 172 -13.16 4.45 -9.93
N ASP A 173 -13.99 5.01 -10.80
CA ASP A 173 -13.96 4.72 -12.23
C ASP A 173 -12.57 5.03 -12.84
N PRO A 174 -12.11 4.28 -13.85
CA PRO A 174 -10.86 4.57 -14.54
C PRO A 174 -10.77 6.02 -15.04
N GLU A 175 -11.87 6.58 -15.55
CA GLU A 175 -11.98 7.96 -16.01
C GLU A 175 -11.74 8.97 -14.88
N ASP A 176 -12.28 8.70 -13.69
CA ASP A 176 -12.07 9.56 -12.52
C ASP A 176 -10.64 9.48 -12.00
N VAL A 177 -10.00 8.31 -12.10
CA VAL A 177 -8.56 8.15 -11.77
C VAL A 177 -7.70 8.94 -12.75
N LEU A 178 -8.03 8.92 -14.05
CA LEU A 178 -7.33 9.72 -15.06
C LEU A 178 -7.52 11.22 -14.83
N ALA A 179 -8.76 11.66 -14.57
CA ALA A 179 -9.05 13.06 -14.23
C ALA A 179 -8.33 13.52 -12.95
N TYR A 180 -8.19 12.62 -11.96
CA TYR A 180 -7.35 12.87 -10.79
C TYR A 180 -5.87 13.04 -11.16
N MET A 181 -5.32 12.19 -12.03
CA MET A 181 -3.93 12.30 -12.47
C MET A 181 -3.66 13.63 -13.18
N ASP A 182 -4.55 14.03 -14.10
CA ASP A 182 -4.44 15.32 -14.80
C ASP A 182 -4.46 16.50 -13.82
N ARG A 183 -5.37 16.46 -12.84
CA ARG A 183 -5.43 17.48 -11.78
C ARG A 183 -4.17 17.49 -10.91
N ARG A 184 -3.64 16.32 -10.55
CA ARG A 184 -2.45 16.20 -9.69
C ARG A 184 -1.23 16.84 -10.35
N ASP A 185 -1.09 16.68 -11.66
CA ASP A 185 0.11 17.08 -12.42
C ASP A 185 0.06 18.55 -12.90
N THR A 186 -1.08 19.23 -12.75
CA THR A 186 -1.29 20.63 -13.18
C THR A 186 -1.24 21.66 -12.05
N ILE A 187 -1.24 21.23 -10.78
CA ILE A 187 -1.16 22.09 -9.58
C ILE A 187 0.24 21.97 -8.97
#